data_AF-A0A2W7T1H6-F1
#
_entry.id   AF-A0A2W7T1H6-F1
#
_cell.length_a   1.000
_cell.length_b   1.000
_cell.length_c   1.000
_cell.angle_alpha   90.00
_cell.angle_beta   90.00
_cell.angle_gamma   90.00
#
_symmetry.space_group_name_H-M   'P 1'
#
loop_
_entity.id
_entity.type
_entity.pdbx_description
1 polymer ?
#
loop_
_entity_poly.entity_id
_entity_poly.type
_entity_poly.pdbx_seq_one_letter_code
_entity_poly.pdbx_strand_id
1 'polypeptide(L)'
;MNRFVFGFLAALLIIGGFWYFSDRKDSRDELNANSAMIQQQIQQVGKLIVTEGYYSQVYTFKNSQKLFLSLVSANKKALIIAKAKATVEYDLRQLETKVDPESKTVTITKIPDPVINIYPEFEYYDVTQDFLNPFEAKDYNKIKTSITAQFREKIEASELKNDAQERLMSELLNIYVLTKSLGWTLVYNEVIIENEEQMENLKR
;
A
#
# COMPACT_ATOMS: atom_id res chain seq x y z
N MET A 1 -53.04 -15.75 -51.36
CA MET A 1 -52.78 -15.22 -50.00
C MET A 1 -51.57 -15.86 -49.33
N ASN A 2 -51.48 -17.20 -49.28
CA ASN A 2 -50.41 -17.91 -48.55
C ASN A 2 -48.96 -17.59 -48.99
N ARG A 3 -48.73 -17.24 -50.27
CA ARG A 3 -47.38 -16.93 -50.80
C ARG A 3 -46.81 -15.59 -50.28
N PHE A 4 -47.68 -14.60 -50.05
CA PHE A 4 -47.29 -13.30 -49.48
C PHE A 4 -47.04 -13.39 -47.98
N VAL A 5 -47.83 -14.22 -47.27
CA VAL A 5 -47.64 -14.52 -45.84
C VAL A 5 -46.30 -15.24 -45.60
N PHE A 6 -45.95 -16.21 -46.46
CA PHE A 6 -44.65 -16.89 -46.41
C PHE A 6 -43.46 -15.94 -46.65
N GLY A 7 -43.58 -15.01 -47.61
CA GLY A 7 -42.55 -14.01 -47.85
C GLY A 7 -42.35 -13.05 -46.68
N PHE A 8 -43.45 -12.64 -46.03
CA PHE A 8 -43.40 -11.79 -44.84
C PHE A 8 -42.77 -12.49 -43.62
N LEU A 9 -43.12 -13.76 -43.39
CA LEU A 9 -42.51 -14.59 -42.34
C LEU A 9 -41.01 -14.82 -42.60
N ALA A 10 -40.62 -15.08 -43.85
CA ALA A 10 -39.21 -15.23 -44.22
C ALA A 10 -38.41 -13.93 -43.99
N ALA A 11 -38.97 -12.77 -44.34
CA ALA A 11 -38.35 -11.48 -44.09
C ALA A 11 -38.19 -11.19 -42.59
N LEU A 12 -39.21 -11.48 -41.77
CA LEU A 12 -39.12 -11.35 -40.31
C LEU A 12 -38.05 -12.26 -39.69
N LEU A 13 -37.91 -13.49 -40.18
CA LEU A 13 -36.85 -14.40 -39.72
C LEU A 13 -35.45 -13.90 -40.09
N ILE A 14 -35.27 -13.34 -41.29
CA ILE A 14 -33.98 -12.78 -41.72
C ILE A 14 -33.63 -11.53 -40.90
N ILE A 15 -34.58 -10.61 -40.72
CA ILE A 15 -34.38 -9.39 -39.92
C ILE A 15 -34.13 -9.74 -38.45
N GLY A 16 -34.91 -10.64 -37.87
CA GLY A 16 -34.74 -11.11 -36.50
C GLY A 16 -33.41 -11.84 -36.29
N GLY A 17 -33.00 -12.67 -37.25
CA GLY A 17 -31.70 -13.35 -37.23
C GLY A 17 -30.52 -12.38 -37.34
N PHE A 18 -30.62 -11.37 -38.21
CA PHE A 18 -29.61 -10.31 -38.33
C PHE A 18 -29.51 -9.47 -37.05
N TRP A 19 -30.63 -9.05 -36.49
CA TRP A 19 -30.68 -8.33 -35.20
C TRP A 19 -30.06 -9.15 -34.07
N TYR A 20 -30.45 -10.41 -33.94
CA TYR A 20 -29.94 -11.30 -32.90
C TYR A 20 -28.43 -11.56 -33.03
N PHE A 21 -27.92 -11.70 -34.26
CA PHE A 21 -26.49 -11.91 -34.50
C PHE A 21 -25.67 -10.62 -34.29
N SER A 22 -26.21 -9.46 -34.71
CA SER A 22 -25.58 -8.15 -34.49
C SER A 22 -25.48 -7.82 -33.00
N ASP A 23 -26.59 -7.95 -32.27
CA ASP A 23 -26.67 -7.65 -30.82
C ASP A 23 -25.69 -8.50 -30.00
N ARG A 24 -25.53 -9.78 -30.35
CA ARG A 24 -24.53 -10.67 -29.73
C ARG A 24 -23.09 -10.28 -30.03
N LYS A 25 -22.83 -9.75 -31.23
CA LYS A 25 -21.49 -9.28 -31.61
C LYS A 25 -21.18 -7.99 -30.86
N ASP A 26 -22.10 -7.03 -30.85
CA ASP A 26 -21.95 -5.76 -30.15
C ASP A 26 -21.74 -5.96 -28.64
N SER A 27 -22.52 -6.87 -28.02
CA SER A 27 -22.35 -7.24 -26.62
C SER A 27 -20.98 -7.85 -26.29
N ARG A 28 -20.42 -8.66 -27.20
CA ARG A 28 -19.08 -9.25 -27.03
C ARG A 28 -17.98 -8.21 -27.21
N ASP A 29 -18.13 -7.33 -28.19
CA ASP A 29 -17.18 -6.26 -28.43
C ASP A 29 -17.14 -5.27 -27.25
N GLU A 30 -18.30 -4.97 -26.65
CA GLU A 30 -18.42 -4.19 -25.41
C GLU A 30 -17.74 -4.89 -24.22
N LEU A 31 -18.00 -6.19 -24.00
CA LEU A 31 -17.35 -6.97 -22.93
C LEU A 31 -15.83 -6.94 -23.04
N ASN A 32 -15.30 -7.13 -24.26
CA ASN A 32 -13.87 -7.09 -24.52
C ASN A 32 -13.29 -5.69 -24.26
N ALA A 33 -13.97 -4.64 -24.71
CA ALA A 33 -13.55 -3.27 -24.49
C ALA A 33 -13.51 -2.92 -22.99
N ASN A 34 -14.58 -3.25 -22.26
CA ASN A 34 -14.68 -3.00 -20.81
C ASN A 34 -13.60 -3.77 -20.04
N SER A 35 -13.38 -5.04 -20.38
CA SER A 35 -12.31 -5.85 -19.79
C SER A 35 -10.93 -5.23 -20.01
N ALA A 36 -10.65 -4.77 -21.24
CA ALA A 36 -9.39 -4.13 -21.57
C ALA A 36 -9.19 -2.81 -20.81
N MET A 37 -10.24 -2.00 -20.66
CA MET A 37 -10.21 -0.76 -19.88
C MET A 37 -9.92 -1.02 -18.40
N ILE A 38 -10.59 -2.01 -17.81
CA ILE A 38 -10.33 -2.44 -16.43
C ILE A 38 -8.89 -2.91 -16.27
N GLN A 39 -8.40 -3.76 -17.18
CA GLN A 39 -7.04 -4.26 -17.14
C GLN A 39 -6.01 -3.13 -17.23
N GLN A 40 -6.26 -2.14 -18.09
CA GLN A 40 -5.44 -0.95 -18.22
C GLN A 40 -5.45 -0.11 -16.93
N GLN A 41 -6.61 0.08 -16.31
CA GLN A 41 -6.73 0.80 -15.04
C GLN A 41 -5.95 0.12 -13.91
N ILE A 42 -6.02 -1.21 -13.83
CA ILE A 42 -5.24 -2.00 -12.86
C ILE A 42 -3.74 -1.78 -13.09
N GLN A 43 -3.30 -1.79 -14.36
CA GLN A 43 -1.89 -1.51 -14.70
C GLN A 43 -1.46 -0.09 -14.34
N GLN A 44 -2.32 0.92 -14.54
CA GLN A 44 -2.03 2.32 -14.17
C GLN A 44 -1.90 2.52 -12.66
N VAL A 45 -2.68 1.78 -11.88
CA VAL A 45 -2.60 1.77 -10.41
C VAL A 45 -1.37 0.99 -9.91
N GLY A 46 -0.74 0.18 -10.77
CA GLY A 46 0.50 -0.56 -10.51
C GLY A 46 1.75 0.31 -10.35
N LYS A 47 1.81 1.11 -9.28
CA LYS A 47 2.92 2.00 -8.92
C LYS A 47 3.40 1.77 -7.48
N LEU A 48 4.58 2.30 -7.15
CA LEU A 48 5.07 2.33 -5.77
C LEU A 48 4.44 3.54 -5.05
N ILE A 49 3.63 3.29 -4.04
CA ILE A 49 3.10 4.33 -3.15
C ILE A 49 4.07 4.47 -1.98
N VAL A 50 4.46 5.71 -1.69
CA VAL A 50 5.38 6.03 -0.59
C VAL A 50 4.75 7.08 0.29
N THR A 51 4.62 6.77 1.57
CA THR A 51 4.29 7.74 2.62
C THR A 51 5.50 7.96 3.49
N GLU A 52 5.86 9.22 3.71
CA GLU A 52 7.05 9.59 4.46
C GLU A 52 6.67 10.25 5.78
N GLY A 53 7.42 9.93 6.84
CA GLY A 53 7.34 10.58 8.14
C GLY A 53 8.72 11.04 8.60
N TYR A 54 8.79 12.19 9.26
CA TYR A 54 10.03 12.77 9.76
C TYR A 54 9.97 12.87 11.29
N TYR A 55 10.96 12.29 11.96
CA TYR A 55 11.04 12.21 13.41
C TYR A 55 12.35 12.83 13.87
N SER A 56 12.31 13.56 14.96
CA SER A 56 13.50 14.15 15.58
C SER A 56 13.35 14.13 17.08
N GLN A 57 14.41 13.71 17.76
CA GLN A 57 14.44 13.68 19.21
C GLN A 57 15.86 13.88 19.74
N VAL A 58 15.95 14.64 20.83
CA VAL A 58 17.18 14.81 21.59
C VAL A 58 17.32 13.67 22.59
N TYR A 59 18.49 13.03 22.59
CA TYR A 59 18.86 11.93 23.46
C TYR A 59 20.07 12.30 24.29
N THR A 60 20.06 11.88 25.55
CA THR A 60 21.24 11.99 26.43
C THR A 60 21.70 10.60 26.82
N PHE A 61 22.85 10.19 26.32
CA PHE A 61 23.54 8.99 26.78
C PHE A 61 24.35 9.32 28.04
N LYS A 62 24.29 8.47 29.05
CA LYS A 62 25.13 8.54 30.26
C LYS A 62 25.59 7.14 30.64
N ASN A 63 26.86 7.01 31.00
CA ASN A 63 27.42 5.79 31.55
C ASN A 63 28.42 6.14 32.66
N SER A 64 28.40 5.35 33.73
CA SER A 64 29.31 5.49 34.87
C SER A 64 29.89 4.13 35.20
N GLN A 65 31.21 4.07 35.34
CA GLN A 65 31.96 2.87 35.69
C GLN A 65 32.58 3.06 37.07
N LYS A 66 32.34 2.10 37.98
CA LYS A 66 32.99 2.06 39.30
C LYS A 66 34.37 1.43 39.17
N LEU A 67 35.37 2.07 39.77
CA LEU A 67 36.78 1.67 39.75
C LEU A 67 37.29 1.54 41.20
N PHE A 68 38.41 0.82 41.38
CA PHE A 68 39.08 0.63 42.67
C PHE A 68 38.13 0.23 43.82
N LEU A 69 37.60 -1.01 43.79
CA LEU A 69 36.65 -1.50 44.82
C LEU A 69 35.44 -0.56 45.04
N SER A 70 35.02 0.19 44.01
CA SER A 70 33.96 1.20 44.06
C SER A 70 34.27 2.51 44.79
N LEU A 71 35.54 2.82 45.06
CA LEU A 71 35.95 4.07 45.70
C LEU A 71 35.97 5.27 44.74
N VAL A 72 36.11 5.03 43.44
CA VAL A 72 36.16 6.07 42.40
C VAL A 72 35.17 5.73 41.28
N SER A 73 34.53 6.74 40.69
CA SER A 73 33.69 6.57 39.49
C SER A 73 34.25 7.38 38.32
N ALA A 74 34.17 6.79 37.13
CA ALA A 74 34.52 7.45 35.87
C ALA A 74 33.29 7.48 34.95
N ASN A 75 32.95 8.66 34.46
CA ASN A 75 31.71 8.94 33.76
C ASN A 75 31.95 9.30 32.29
N LYS A 76 30.94 9.05 31.46
CA LYS A 76 30.84 9.58 30.11
C LYS A 76 29.41 9.94 29.78
N LYS A 77 29.25 10.98 28.97
CA LYS A 77 27.95 11.53 28.56
C LYS A 77 28.02 12.02 27.12
N ALA A 78 26.95 11.80 26.37
CA ALA A 78 26.77 12.41 25.05
C ALA A 78 25.35 12.97 24.90
N LEU A 79 25.25 14.19 24.37
CA LEU A 79 24.01 14.78 23.85
C LEU A 79 23.95 14.52 22.35
N ILE A 80 22.94 13.77 21.94
CA ILE A 80 22.75 13.33 20.55
C ILE A 80 21.42 13.88 20.07
N ILE A 81 21.41 14.61 18.95
CA ILE A 81 20.18 14.84 18.21
C ILE A 81 20.08 13.70 17.20
N ALA A 82 19.04 12.90 17.35
CA ALA A 82 18.76 11.84 16.39
C ALA A 82 17.56 12.25 15.55
N LYS A 83 17.70 12.09 14.24
CA LYS A 83 16.66 12.31 13.25
C LYS A 83 16.38 10.98 12.57
N ALA A 84 15.15 10.75 12.13
CA ALA A 84 14.83 9.59 11.32
C ALA A 84 13.81 9.99 10.26
N LYS A 85 14.13 9.70 9.00
CA LYS A 85 13.13 9.62 7.94
C LYS A 85 12.58 8.19 7.96
N ALA A 86 11.27 8.04 8.06
CA ALA A 86 10.59 6.76 7.92
C ALA A 86 9.79 6.75 6.62
N THR A 87 9.77 5.64 5.92
CA THR A 87 8.88 5.43 4.78
C THR A 87 8.03 4.18 4.99
N VAL A 88 6.76 4.27 4.63
CA VAL A 88 5.85 3.13 4.52
C VAL A 88 5.47 3.01 3.06
N GLU A 89 5.79 1.87 2.47
CA GLU A 89 5.77 1.66 1.03
C GLU A 89 4.82 0.52 0.67
N TYR A 90 3.98 0.74 -0.35
CA TYR A 90 3.15 -0.29 -0.96
C TYR A 90 3.50 -0.39 -2.45
N ASP A 91 3.97 -1.56 -2.87
CA ASP A 91 4.30 -1.82 -4.27
C ASP A 91 3.10 -2.42 -5.02
N LEU A 92 2.23 -1.57 -5.57
CA LEU A 92 1.04 -2.03 -6.29
C LEU A 92 1.35 -2.76 -7.61
N ARG A 93 2.60 -2.80 -8.06
CA ARG A 93 2.99 -3.72 -9.15
C ARG A 93 2.88 -5.19 -8.72
N GLN A 94 2.85 -5.46 -7.41
CA GLN A 94 2.64 -6.77 -6.81
C GLN A 94 1.16 -7.04 -6.46
N LEU A 95 0.24 -6.14 -6.87
CA LEU A 95 -1.20 -6.37 -6.77
C LEU A 95 -1.58 -7.53 -7.68
N GLU A 96 -2.22 -8.56 -7.13
CA GLU A 96 -2.70 -9.70 -7.91
C GLU A 96 -4.20 -9.56 -8.12
N THR A 97 -4.62 -9.66 -9.39
CA THR A 97 -6.01 -9.51 -9.80
C THR A 97 -6.39 -10.57 -10.83
N LYS A 98 -7.65 -11.01 -10.80
CA LYS A 98 -8.27 -11.86 -11.83
C LYS A 98 -9.45 -11.11 -12.43
N VAL A 99 -9.47 -10.99 -13.76
CA VAL A 99 -10.59 -10.39 -14.50
C VAL A 99 -11.33 -11.51 -15.21
N ASP A 100 -12.63 -11.65 -14.94
CA ASP A 100 -13.53 -12.61 -15.57
C ASP A 100 -14.61 -11.87 -16.36
N PRO A 101 -14.46 -11.77 -17.70
CA PRO A 101 -15.43 -11.08 -18.55
C PRO A 101 -16.80 -11.74 -18.62
N GLU A 102 -16.87 -13.07 -18.51
CA GLU A 102 -18.12 -13.81 -18.64
C GLU A 102 -19.03 -13.56 -17.44
N SER A 103 -18.45 -13.52 -16.23
CA SER A 103 -19.17 -13.18 -15.01
C SER A 103 -19.18 -11.67 -14.69
N LYS A 104 -18.55 -10.83 -15.54
CA LYS A 104 -18.34 -9.39 -15.31
C LYS A 104 -17.77 -9.10 -13.92
N THR A 105 -16.77 -9.89 -13.50
CA THR A 105 -16.20 -9.83 -12.16
C THR A 105 -14.70 -9.52 -12.21
N VAL A 106 -14.27 -8.59 -11.37
CA VAL A 106 -12.86 -8.34 -11.06
C VAL A 106 -12.61 -8.83 -9.63
N THR A 107 -11.66 -9.72 -9.45
CA THR A 107 -11.27 -10.23 -8.13
C THR A 107 -9.87 -9.75 -7.80
N ILE A 108 -9.72 -8.94 -6.75
CA ILE A 108 -8.41 -8.66 -6.15
C ILE A 108 -8.07 -9.85 -5.26
N THR A 109 -7.04 -10.62 -5.61
CA THR A 109 -6.65 -11.82 -4.87
C THR A 109 -5.61 -11.51 -3.79
N LYS A 110 -4.76 -10.50 -4.03
CA LYS A 110 -3.73 -10.12 -3.07
C LYS A 110 -3.40 -8.64 -3.19
N ILE A 111 -3.45 -7.94 -2.06
CA ILE A 111 -2.93 -6.58 -1.90
C ILE A 111 -1.57 -6.69 -1.20
N PRO A 112 -0.50 -6.09 -1.73
CA PRO A 112 0.83 -6.14 -1.12
C PRO A 112 0.82 -5.62 0.32
N ASP A 113 1.71 -6.18 1.15
CA ASP A 113 1.93 -5.73 2.52
C ASP A 113 2.84 -4.50 2.53
N PRO A 114 2.71 -3.62 3.55
CA PRO A 114 3.56 -2.45 3.66
C PRO A 114 4.99 -2.84 4.01
N VAL A 115 5.95 -2.19 3.37
CA VAL A 115 7.37 -2.23 3.76
C VAL A 115 7.71 -0.95 4.51
N ILE A 116 8.21 -1.10 5.75
CA ILE A 116 8.62 0.04 6.58
C ILE A 116 10.14 0.17 6.53
N ASN A 117 10.64 1.29 6.01
CA ASN A 117 12.06 1.63 6.05
C ASN A 117 12.31 2.79 7.01
N ILE A 118 13.41 2.74 7.75
CA ILE A 118 13.81 3.77 8.71
C ILE A 118 15.26 4.17 8.41
N TYR A 119 15.47 5.46 8.18
CA TYR A 119 16.75 6.05 7.83
C TYR A 119 17.18 6.99 8.97
N PRO A 120 17.86 6.47 10.01
CA PRO A 120 18.28 7.27 11.15
C PRO A 120 19.60 8.02 10.87
N GLU A 121 19.65 9.27 11.33
CA GLU A 121 20.81 10.14 11.32
C GLU A 121 21.11 10.60 12.75
N PHE A 122 22.40 10.69 13.09
CA PHE A 122 22.85 11.00 14.44
C PHE A 122 23.83 12.16 14.43
N GLU A 123 23.52 13.22 15.18
CA GLU A 123 24.36 14.39 15.37
C GLU A 123 24.80 14.45 16.83
N TYR A 124 26.11 14.36 17.07
CA TYR A 124 26.69 14.43 18.42
C TYR A 124 27.06 15.88 18.73
N TYR A 125 26.30 16.51 19.62
CA TYR A 125 26.44 17.94 19.93
C TYR A 125 27.41 18.21 21.09
N ASP A 126 27.32 17.42 22.15
CA ASP A 126 28.15 17.55 23.34
C ASP A 126 28.60 16.16 23.78
N VAL A 127 29.91 15.91 23.81
CA VAL A 127 30.49 14.63 24.19
C VAL A 127 31.54 14.88 25.26
N THR A 128 31.28 14.35 26.45
CA THR A 128 32.14 14.49 27.63
C THR A 128 32.50 13.11 28.16
N GLN A 129 33.77 12.92 28.53
CA GLN A 129 34.28 11.64 29.02
C GLN A 129 35.41 11.86 30.03
N ASP A 130 35.40 11.07 31.10
CA ASP A 130 36.50 11.01 32.05
C ASP A 130 37.64 10.15 31.46
N PHE A 131 38.88 10.47 31.82
CA PHE A 131 40.08 9.78 31.32
C PHE A 131 40.03 8.26 31.48
N LEU A 132 39.42 7.77 32.57
CA LEU A 132 39.31 6.34 32.88
C LEU A 132 38.03 5.67 32.34
N ASN A 133 37.18 6.39 31.60
CA ASN A 133 35.99 5.84 30.92
C ASN A 133 35.75 6.55 29.58
N PRO A 134 36.63 6.36 28.58
CA PRO A 134 36.43 6.92 27.25
C PRO A 134 35.27 6.26 26.51
N PHE A 135 34.76 6.94 25.49
CA PHE A 135 33.87 6.35 24.51
C PHE A 135 34.60 5.31 23.67
N GLU A 136 33.97 4.15 23.53
CA GLU A 136 34.44 3.06 22.70
C GLU A 136 33.44 2.77 21.57
N ALA A 137 33.87 2.05 20.53
CA ALA A 137 33.02 1.64 19.42
C ALA A 137 31.71 0.95 19.89
N LYS A 138 31.79 0.17 20.98
CA LYS A 138 30.63 -0.51 21.59
C LYS A 138 29.58 0.49 22.10
N ASP A 139 29.98 1.65 22.60
CA ASP A 139 29.06 2.68 23.09
C ASP A 139 28.28 3.31 21.94
N TYR A 140 28.95 3.65 20.84
CA TYR A 140 28.31 4.17 19.64
C TYR A 140 27.31 3.17 19.05
N ASN A 141 27.69 1.89 18.97
CA ASN A 141 26.79 0.83 18.51
C ASN A 141 25.58 0.66 19.45
N LYS A 142 25.80 0.77 20.77
CA LYS A 142 24.72 0.71 21.77
C LYS A 142 23.77 1.90 21.62
N ILE A 143 24.29 3.12 21.47
CA ILE A 143 23.52 4.34 21.24
C ILE A 143 22.68 4.19 19.96
N LYS A 144 23.31 3.82 18.84
CA LYS A 144 22.64 3.62 17.56
C LYS A 144 21.51 2.60 17.68
N THR A 145 21.78 1.44 18.26
CA THR A 145 20.78 0.37 18.40
C THR A 145 19.62 0.80 19.29
N SER A 146 19.90 1.43 20.43
CA SER A 146 18.87 1.86 21.39
C SER A 146 17.97 2.96 20.82
N ILE A 147 18.55 3.96 20.15
CA ILE A 147 17.75 5.04 19.55
C ILE A 147 16.96 4.51 18.35
N THR A 148 17.56 3.68 17.50
CA THR A 148 16.85 3.09 16.35
C THR A 148 15.65 2.25 16.80
N ALA A 149 15.80 1.48 17.88
CA ALA A 149 14.69 0.71 18.46
C ALA A 149 13.56 1.63 18.95
N GLN A 150 13.90 2.72 19.65
CA GLN A 150 12.90 3.71 20.10
C GLN A 150 12.20 4.41 18.94
N PHE A 151 12.91 4.73 17.85
CA PHE A 151 12.27 5.26 16.66
C PHE A 151 11.33 4.25 16.03
N ARG A 152 11.73 2.98 15.91
CA ARG A 152 10.86 1.94 15.37
C ARG A 152 9.56 1.82 16.17
N GLU A 153 9.65 1.74 17.49
CA GLU A 153 8.48 1.69 18.38
C GLU A 153 7.57 2.91 18.19
N LYS A 154 8.15 4.11 18.12
CA LYS A 154 7.39 5.34 17.88
C LYS A 154 6.73 5.40 16.50
N ILE A 155 7.42 4.92 15.47
CA ILE A 155 6.90 4.91 14.09
C ILE A 155 5.76 3.90 13.98
N GLU A 156 5.94 2.71 14.54
CA GLU A 156 4.90 1.66 14.55
C GLU A 156 3.66 2.09 15.33
N ALA A 157 3.81 2.89 16.39
CA ALA A 157 2.71 3.45 17.16
C ALA A 157 2.16 4.78 16.59
N SER A 158 2.71 5.29 15.48
CA SER A 158 2.27 6.56 14.87
C SER A 158 1.24 6.36 13.76
N GLU A 159 0.58 7.45 13.38
CA GLU A 159 -0.37 7.48 12.27
C GLU A 159 0.25 7.20 10.90
N LEU A 160 1.58 7.16 10.76
CA LEU A 160 2.26 6.99 9.47
C LEU A 160 1.79 5.74 8.71
N LYS A 161 1.50 4.65 9.44
CA LYS A 161 1.03 3.40 8.85
C LYS A 161 -0.43 3.51 8.39
N ASN A 162 -1.26 4.22 9.16
CA ASN A 162 -2.65 4.51 8.84
C ASN A 162 -2.72 5.43 7.61
N ASP A 163 -1.96 6.52 7.60
CA ASP A 163 -1.87 7.45 6.47
C ASP A 163 -1.44 6.74 5.17
N ALA A 164 -0.49 5.81 5.26
CA ALA A 164 -0.06 5.01 4.12
C ALA A 164 -1.15 4.05 3.62
N GLN A 165 -1.91 3.46 4.54
CA GLN A 165 -3.04 2.62 4.20
C GLN A 165 -4.17 3.43 3.57
N GLU A 166 -4.48 4.62 4.07
CA GLU A 166 -5.49 5.51 3.48
C GLU A 166 -5.11 5.89 2.04
N ARG A 167 -3.85 6.26 1.80
CA ARG A 167 -3.35 6.52 0.44
C ARG A 167 -3.46 5.30 -0.47
N LEU A 168 -3.12 4.12 0.03
CA LEU A 168 -3.31 2.87 -0.71
C LEU A 168 -4.78 2.67 -1.09
N MET A 169 -5.70 2.85 -0.15
CA MET A 169 -7.13 2.69 -0.38
C MET A 169 -7.65 3.68 -1.42
N SER A 170 -7.23 4.95 -1.36
CA SER A 170 -7.59 5.96 -2.37
C SER A 170 -7.13 5.57 -3.78
N GLU A 171 -5.98 4.90 -3.91
CA GLU A 171 -5.50 4.43 -5.21
C GLU A 171 -6.30 3.23 -5.72
N LEU A 172 -6.66 2.30 -4.84
CA LEU A 172 -7.49 1.15 -5.19
C LEU A 172 -8.95 1.56 -5.47
N LEU A 173 -9.45 2.65 -4.87
CA LEU A 173 -10.77 3.20 -5.14
C LEU A 173 -10.97 3.53 -6.63
N ASN A 174 -9.92 3.95 -7.34
CA ASN A 174 -9.97 4.20 -8.78
C ASN A 174 -10.33 2.93 -9.58
N ILE A 175 -9.88 1.75 -9.13
CA ILE A 175 -10.24 0.47 -9.75
C ILE A 175 -11.73 0.19 -9.50
N TYR A 176 -12.20 0.40 -8.26
CA TYR A 176 -13.60 0.21 -7.89
C TYR A 176 -14.54 1.10 -8.71
N VAL A 177 -14.28 2.41 -8.76
CA VAL A 177 -15.11 3.38 -9.46
C VAL A 177 -15.23 3.04 -10.95
N LEU A 178 -14.12 2.69 -11.62
CA LEU A 178 -14.16 2.27 -13.02
C LEU A 178 -14.91 0.95 -13.20
N THR A 179 -14.63 -0.05 -12.36
CA THR A 179 -15.29 -1.36 -12.44
C THR A 179 -16.81 -1.20 -12.30
N LYS A 180 -17.25 -0.41 -11.31
CA LYS A 180 -18.66 -0.18 -11.04
C LYS A 180 -19.35 0.64 -12.13
N SER A 181 -18.68 1.65 -12.69
CA SER A 181 -19.24 2.48 -13.76
C SER A 181 -19.49 1.71 -15.06
N LEU A 182 -18.71 0.65 -15.30
CA LEU A 182 -18.90 -0.29 -16.42
C LEU A 182 -19.96 -1.37 -16.12
N GLY A 183 -20.57 -1.35 -14.93
CA GLY A 183 -21.55 -2.36 -14.49
C GLY A 183 -20.93 -3.70 -14.09
N TRP A 184 -19.63 -3.73 -13.79
CA TRP A 184 -18.92 -4.91 -13.30
C TRP A 184 -18.90 -4.95 -11.77
N THR A 185 -18.61 -6.14 -11.23
CA THR A 185 -18.52 -6.38 -9.80
C THR A 185 -17.07 -6.46 -9.37
N LEU A 186 -16.70 -5.80 -8.27
CA LEU A 186 -15.39 -5.95 -7.64
C LEU A 186 -15.52 -6.87 -6.41
N VAL A 187 -14.61 -7.83 -6.29
CA VAL A 187 -14.56 -8.81 -5.20
C VAL A 187 -13.18 -8.79 -4.57
N TYR A 188 -13.11 -8.84 -3.25
CA TYR A 188 -11.88 -9.04 -2.48
C TYR A 188 -12.15 -9.96 -1.29
N ASN A 189 -11.28 -10.94 -1.04
CA ASN A 189 -11.45 -11.94 0.03
C ASN A 189 -12.86 -12.55 0.08
N GLU A 190 -13.38 -12.95 -1.08
CA GLU A 190 -14.73 -13.55 -1.22
C GLU A 190 -15.91 -12.60 -0.86
N VAL A 191 -15.64 -11.33 -0.59
CA VAL A 191 -16.64 -10.29 -0.31
C VAL A 191 -16.82 -9.39 -1.53
N ILE A 192 -18.07 -9.18 -1.93
CA ILE A 192 -18.43 -8.22 -2.97
C ILE A 192 -18.33 -6.81 -2.39
N ILE A 193 -17.64 -5.91 -3.10
CA ILE A 193 -17.53 -4.50 -2.73
C ILE A 193 -18.71 -3.74 -3.35
N GLU A 194 -19.62 -3.28 -2.50
CA GLU A 194 -20.86 -2.63 -2.90
C GLU A 194 -20.77 -1.10 -2.92
N ASN A 195 -19.85 -0.53 -2.13
CA ASN A 195 -19.67 0.92 -1.98
C ASN A 195 -18.22 1.30 -1.66
N GLU A 196 -17.93 2.61 -1.75
CA GLU A 196 -16.60 3.18 -1.50
C GLU A 196 -16.15 2.96 -0.04
N GLU A 197 -17.07 3.04 0.92
CA GLU A 197 -16.77 2.83 2.34
C GLU A 197 -16.28 1.40 2.63
N GLN A 198 -16.86 0.37 1.99
CA GLN A 198 -16.37 -1.00 2.09
C GLN A 198 -14.97 -1.16 1.48
N MET A 199 -14.68 -0.41 0.42
CA MET A 199 -13.37 -0.41 -0.22
C MET A 199 -12.30 0.18 0.70
N GLU A 200 -12.59 1.31 1.35
CA GLU A 200 -11.67 1.98 2.27
C GLU A 200 -11.40 1.17 3.54
N ASN A 201 -12.34 0.31 3.95
CA ASN A 201 -12.22 -0.49 5.16
C ASN A 201 -11.67 -1.92 4.93
N LEU A 202 -11.19 -2.27 3.73
CA LEU A 202 -10.75 -3.64 3.38
C LEU A 202 -9.65 -4.26 4.26
N LYS A 203 -8.93 -3.44 5.03
CA LYS A 203 -7.82 -3.85 5.90
C LYS A 203 -7.82 -3.13 7.26
N ARG A 204 -8.93 -2.51 7.69
CA ARG A 204 -9.02 -1.96 9.06
C ARG A 204 -9.22 -3.07 10.08
#